data_AF-A0A1V4GU74-F1
#
_entry.id   AF-A0A1V4GU74-F1
#
_cell.length_a   1.000
_cell.length_b   1.000
_cell.length_c   1.000
_cell.angle_alpha   90.00
_cell.angle_beta   90.00
_cell.angle_gamma   90.00
#
_symmetry.space_group_name_H-M   'P 1'
#
loop_
_entity.id
_entity.type
_entity.pdbx_description
1 polymer ?
#
loop_
_entity_poly.entity_id
_entity_poly.type
_entity_poly.pdbx_seq_one_letter_code
_entity_poly.pdbx_strand_id
1 'polypeptide(L)'
;MHSDYKPAVNFAIELIKQIILDERFLLDEFIEFVSPVMMNADFKGGIKSLLVSFDKLLKTKPHLIKHLYPIISSVLFVNELALQERAVKILAKYANEKALDDEYDNLQNALHAIYDTLPNDIKSGLAPIYTPILDNGEHDSSNDVSDEPFDNDTGTDYYYDNSVNIDYFADERKITLYDDFNELIFNFGQLEHGDNPIEIEIYMASYLSLKQQGKFPSDDNTQLKSVLDKYRHQWSNNYIFVIFKTEFLNHIYQNKDEKIGTHQYKFLNSYHAIVKQFIALDKINDGKSDDPLSLLSTPTHAPAYIEPAILVERLIAYQKAGVEIDLTDYAIALARTPRASIEPALDLLPQITDELIRESLAFAFGQTELPKTIPPQAISEKFGYEKGEHYQAWRGIFATVAKTHYPNIELDYSHEYAKIFDKVVVNDDIEIAPYRYTAIDYMSYGEFQRRLLKNNIKDKSRLVSFELSQFNRPYSSDIQLIKLNFTTETVRPKLVEGSVSVMVRQAHHEREP
;
A
#
# COMPACT_ATOMS: atom_id res chain seq x y z
N MET A 1 -15.89 9.09 -14.55
CA MET A 1 -16.44 7.78 -14.16
C MET A 1 -15.81 7.24 -12.87
N HIS A 2 -14.64 7.73 -12.45
CA HIS A 2 -13.94 7.37 -11.20
C HIS A 2 -14.44 8.08 -9.92
N SER A 3 -15.71 8.49 -9.88
CA SER A 3 -16.28 9.13 -8.68
C SER A 3 -17.01 8.09 -7.84
N ASP A 4 -16.78 8.06 -6.54
CA ASP A 4 -17.53 7.22 -5.61
C ASP A 4 -18.99 7.69 -5.42
N TYR A 5 -19.34 8.86 -5.96
CA TYR A 5 -20.69 9.38 -5.93
C TYR A 5 -21.57 8.74 -7.01
N LYS A 6 -22.24 7.64 -6.64
CA LYS A 6 -23.11 6.82 -7.52
C LYS A 6 -24.09 7.63 -8.38
N PRO A 7 -24.78 8.68 -7.88
CA PRO A 7 -25.68 9.49 -8.70
C PRO A 7 -24.97 10.23 -9.85
N ALA A 8 -23.75 10.73 -9.64
CA ALA A 8 -22.99 11.41 -10.69
C ALA A 8 -22.50 10.45 -11.77
N VAL A 9 -22.04 9.26 -11.39
CA VAL A 9 -21.63 8.22 -12.36
C VAL A 9 -22.83 7.74 -13.18
N ASN A 10 -23.97 7.47 -12.53
CA ASN A 10 -25.19 7.08 -13.23
C ASN A 10 -25.69 8.20 -14.16
N PHE A 11 -25.61 9.47 -13.73
CA PHE A 11 -25.95 10.61 -14.57
C PHE A 11 -25.04 10.69 -15.80
N ALA A 12 -23.72 10.53 -15.63
CA ALA A 12 -22.77 10.50 -16.74
C ALA A 12 -23.06 9.35 -17.71
N ILE A 13 -23.39 8.16 -17.22
CA ILE A 13 -23.79 7.01 -18.06
C ILE A 13 -25.04 7.33 -18.88
N GLU A 14 -26.05 7.99 -18.29
CA GLU A 14 -27.26 8.38 -19.02
C GLU A 14 -27.00 9.45 -20.08
N LEU A 15 -26.00 10.32 -19.90
CA LEU A 15 -25.54 11.24 -20.95
C LEU A 15 -24.80 10.48 -22.07
N ILE A 16 -23.88 9.59 -21.72
CA ILE A 16 -23.07 8.82 -22.68
C ILE A 16 -23.96 7.94 -23.56
N LYS A 17 -25.00 7.36 -22.98
CA LYS A 17 -26.02 6.57 -23.71
C LYS A 17 -26.68 7.33 -24.87
N GLN A 18 -26.71 8.66 -24.82
CA GLN A 18 -27.28 9.47 -25.91
C GLN A 18 -26.32 9.61 -27.10
N ILE A 19 -25.02 9.44 -26.87
CA ILE A 19 -23.96 9.69 -27.87
C ILE A 19 -23.20 8.43 -28.27
N ILE A 20 -23.36 7.29 -27.57
CA ILE A 20 -22.62 6.04 -27.81
C ILE A 20 -22.83 5.42 -29.19
N LEU A 21 -23.86 5.85 -29.92
CA LEU A 21 -24.13 5.40 -31.30
C LEU A 21 -23.55 6.34 -32.37
N ASP A 22 -23.02 7.51 -31.99
CA ASP A 22 -22.35 8.44 -32.92
C ASP A 22 -21.09 7.78 -33.51
N GLU A 23 -20.82 8.01 -34.79
CA GLU A 23 -19.67 7.42 -35.48
C GLU A 23 -18.32 7.93 -34.98
N ARG A 24 -18.29 9.11 -34.35
CA ARG A 24 -17.10 9.73 -33.77
C ARG A 24 -16.89 9.36 -32.30
N PHE A 25 -17.75 8.49 -31.75
CA PHE A 25 -17.63 8.08 -30.36
C PHE A 25 -16.37 7.23 -30.16
N LEU A 26 -15.49 7.66 -29.25
CA LEU A 26 -14.22 7.01 -28.96
C LEU A 26 -14.45 5.82 -28.01
N LEU A 27 -14.83 4.69 -28.60
CA LEU A 27 -15.26 3.51 -27.85
C LEU A 27 -14.14 2.90 -26.99
N ASP A 28 -12.93 2.80 -27.52
CA ASP A 28 -11.80 2.17 -26.82
C ASP A 28 -11.40 2.99 -25.58
N GLU A 29 -11.28 4.32 -25.73
CA GLU A 29 -11.06 5.22 -24.60
C GLU A 29 -12.17 5.09 -23.56
N PHE A 30 -13.44 5.04 -24.00
CA PHE A 30 -14.57 4.89 -23.09
C PHE A 30 -14.54 3.57 -22.31
N ILE A 31 -14.10 2.47 -22.94
CA ILE A 31 -13.99 1.15 -22.29
C ILE A 31 -12.99 1.20 -21.13
N GLU A 32 -11.84 1.85 -21.29
CA GLU A 32 -10.86 2.04 -20.21
C GLU A 32 -11.47 2.77 -19.01
N PHE A 33 -12.23 3.84 -19.27
CA PHE A 33 -12.87 4.64 -18.22
C PHE A 33 -14.02 3.93 -17.50
N VAL A 34 -14.72 3.00 -18.18
CA VAL A 34 -15.93 2.35 -17.64
C VAL A 34 -15.66 0.97 -17.04
N SER A 35 -14.47 0.39 -17.28
CA SER A 35 -14.04 -0.89 -16.72
C SER A 35 -14.21 -0.99 -15.19
N PRO A 36 -13.82 0.02 -14.38
CA PRO A 36 -14.03 -0.02 -12.92
C PRO A 36 -15.51 -0.02 -12.50
N VAL A 37 -16.38 0.57 -13.32
CA VAL A 37 -17.83 0.62 -13.07
C VAL A 37 -18.48 -0.74 -13.37
N MET A 38 -17.99 -1.44 -14.40
CA MET A 38 -18.58 -2.70 -14.90
C MET A 38 -18.35 -3.90 -13.96
N MET A 39 -17.31 -3.85 -13.12
CA MET A 39 -17.02 -4.88 -12.11
C MET A 39 -17.54 -4.56 -10.71
N ASN A 40 -18.14 -3.38 -10.51
CA ASN A 40 -18.56 -2.93 -9.18
C ASN A 40 -20.09 -3.04 -9.01
N ALA A 41 -20.52 -3.98 -8.16
CA ALA A 41 -21.92 -4.28 -7.88
C ALA A 41 -22.74 -3.05 -7.43
N ASP A 42 -22.09 -2.05 -6.84
CA ASP A 42 -22.72 -0.82 -6.39
C ASP A 42 -23.32 0.03 -7.52
N PHE A 43 -22.86 -0.17 -8.76
CA PHE A 43 -23.32 0.56 -9.94
C PHE A 43 -24.32 -0.22 -10.79
N LYS A 44 -25.09 -1.14 -10.20
CA LYS A 44 -26.06 -2.00 -10.93
C LYS A 44 -26.96 -1.29 -11.94
N GLY A 45 -27.40 -0.07 -11.64
CA GLY A 45 -28.20 0.76 -12.55
C GLY A 45 -27.41 1.19 -13.79
N GLY A 46 -26.18 1.66 -13.57
CA GLY A 46 -25.23 2.03 -14.62
C GLY A 46 -24.83 0.83 -15.48
N ILE A 47 -24.43 -0.29 -14.87
CA ILE A 47 -24.08 -1.53 -15.57
C ILE A 47 -25.25 -1.99 -16.46
N LYS A 48 -26.47 -2.00 -15.92
CA LYS A 48 -27.67 -2.36 -16.68
C LYS A 48 -27.90 -1.43 -17.88
N SER A 49 -27.69 -0.12 -17.71
CA SER A 49 -27.86 0.87 -18.79
C SER A 49 -26.79 0.70 -19.87
N LEU A 50 -25.54 0.44 -19.48
CA LEU A 50 -24.42 0.18 -20.38
C LEU A 50 -24.61 -1.11 -21.17
N LEU A 51 -24.99 -2.22 -20.53
CA LEU A 51 -25.27 -3.47 -21.24
C LEU A 51 -26.39 -3.30 -22.29
N VAL A 52 -27.41 -2.48 -22.01
CA VAL A 52 -28.45 -2.15 -23.01
C VAL A 52 -27.86 -1.35 -24.17
N SER A 53 -27.00 -0.38 -23.88
CA SER A 53 -26.35 0.44 -24.89
C SER A 53 -25.40 -0.38 -25.75
N PHE A 54 -24.61 -1.28 -25.15
CA PHE A 54 -23.74 -2.21 -25.87
C PHE A 54 -24.52 -3.19 -26.74
N ASP A 55 -25.62 -3.77 -26.27
CA ASP A 55 -26.48 -4.62 -27.14
C ASP A 55 -27.07 -3.81 -28.31
N LYS A 56 -27.43 -2.54 -28.11
CA LYS A 56 -27.88 -1.66 -29.21
C LYS A 56 -26.76 -1.36 -30.21
N LEU A 57 -25.55 -1.09 -29.72
CA LEU A 57 -24.38 -0.83 -30.54
C LEU A 57 -23.98 -2.08 -31.34
N LEU A 58 -23.99 -3.27 -30.72
CA LEU A 58 -23.66 -4.53 -31.38
C LEU A 58 -24.72 -4.96 -32.41
N LYS A 59 -25.98 -4.52 -32.26
CA LYS A 59 -27.01 -4.69 -33.32
C LYS A 59 -26.67 -3.93 -34.59
N THR A 60 -26.06 -2.75 -34.48
CA THR A 60 -25.74 -1.91 -35.65
C THR A 60 -24.31 -2.17 -36.15
N LYS A 61 -23.38 -2.50 -35.26
CA LYS A 61 -21.96 -2.71 -35.54
C LYS A 61 -21.45 -3.99 -34.84
N PRO A 62 -21.75 -5.20 -35.35
CA PRO A 62 -21.39 -6.46 -34.69
C PRO A 62 -19.89 -6.69 -34.51
N HIS A 63 -19.05 -6.14 -35.40
CA HIS A 63 -17.58 -6.28 -35.34
C HIS A 63 -16.96 -5.69 -34.08
N LEU A 64 -17.64 -4.74 -33.41
CA LEU A 64 -17.17 -4.14 -32.17
C LEU A 64 -17.20 -5.11 -30.98
N ILE A 65 -17.70 -6.33 -31.16
CA ILE A 65 -17.66 -7.35 -30.12
C ILE A 65 -16.23 -7.68 -29.68
N LYS A 66 -15.24 -7.61 -30.58
CA LYS A 66 -13.81 -7.80 -30.23
C LYS A 66 -13.36 -6.83 -29.13
N HIS A 67 -13.82 -5.59 -29.19
CA HIS A 67 -13.49 -4.57 -28.20
C HIS A 67 -14.34 -4.71 -26.92
N LEU A 68 -15.56 -5.24 -27.02
CA LEU A 68 -16.55 -5.23 -25.94
C LEU A 68 -16.66 -6.52 -25.14
N TYR A 69 -16.26 -7.68 -25.67
CA TYR A 69 -16.37 -8.94 -24.92
C TYR A 69 -15.55 -8.95 -23.61
N PRO A 70 -14.38 -8.29 -23.46
CA PRO A 70 -13.63 -8.32 -22.20
C PRO A 70 -14.42 -7.64 -21.08
N ILE A 71 -15.03 -6.50 -21.38
CA ILE A 71 -15.81 -5.73 -20.39
C ILE A 71 -17.22 -6.29 -20.17
N ILE A 72 -17.80 -6.99 -21.14
CA ILE A 72 -19.09 -7.69 -20.94
C ILE A 72 -18.88 -8.97 -20.13
N SER A 73 -17.82 -9.73 -20.39
CA SER A 73 -17.49 -10.95 -19.64
C SER A 73 -17.06 -10.66 -18.20
N SER A 74 -16.45 -9.50 -17.93
CA SER A 74 -16.11 -9.09 -16.56
C SER A 74 -17.32 -8.93 -15.64
N VAL A 75 -18.51 -8.64 -16.19
CA VAL A 75 -19.78 -8.59 -15.43
C VAL A 75 -20.14 -9.94 -14.81
N LEU A 76 -19.62 -11.06 -15.34
CA LEU A 76 -19.86 -12.38 -14.77
C LEU A 76 -19.29 -12.51 -13.35
N PHE A 77 -18.27 -11.70 -13.00
CA PHE A 77 -17.69 -11.64 -11.64
C PHE A 77 -18.51 -10.82 -10.65
N VAL A 78 -19.56 -10.12 -11.11
CA VAL A 78 -20.48 -9.39 -10.23
C VAL A 78 -21.54 -10.36 -9.73
N ASN A 79 -21.68 -10.49 -8.40
CA ASN A 79 -22.67 -11.37 -7.75
C ASN A 79 -24.13 -10.86 -7.86
N GLU A 80 -24.59 -10.56 -9.08
CA GLU A 80 -25.92 -10.04 -9.40
C GLU A 80 -26.52 -10.78 -10.61
N LEU A 81 -27.40 -11.75 -10.33
CA LEU A 81 -27.93 -12.69 -11.33
C LEU A 81 -28.54 -12.00 -12.56
N ALA A 82 -29.33 -10.94 -12.37
CA ALA A 82 -29.99 -10.23 -13.45
C ALA A 82 -29.01 -9.51 -14.40
N LEU A 83 -27.82 -9.13 -13.91
CA LEU A 83 -26.75 -8.56 -14.73
C LEU A 83 -25.98 -9.66 -15.45
N GLN A 84 -25.63 -10.74 -14.74
CA GLN A 84 -24.97 -11.92 -15.33
C GLN A 84 -25.81 -12.51 -16.48
N GLU A 85 -27.11 -12.71 -16.29
CA GLU A 85 -28.01 -13.21 -17.34
C GLU A 85 -27.98 -12.32 -18.59
N ARG A 86 -27.91 -11.01 -18.40
CA ARG A 86 -27.90 -10.05 -19.51
C ARG A 86 -26.55 -10.06 -20.23
N ALA A 87 -25.45 -10.13 -19.50
CA ALA A 87 -24.11 -10.26 -20.07
C ALA A 87 -23.98 -11.55 -20.88
N VAL A 88 -24.39 -12.69 -20.32
CA VAL A 88 -24.39 -13.99 -21.02
C VAL A 88 -25.23 -13.94 -22.28
N LYS A 89 -26.44 -13.35 -22.25
CA LYS A 89 -27.28 -13.20 -23.46
C LYS A 89 -26.60 -12.40 -24.57
N ILE A 90 -25.77 -11.40 -24.23
CA ILE A 90 -25.03 -10.61 -25.21
C ILE A 90 -23.85 -11.43 -25.74
N LEU A 91 -23.05 -12.03 -24.87
CA LEU A 91 -21.91 -12.87 -25.28
C LEU A 91 -22.35 -14.04 -26.16
N ALA A 92 -23.37 -14.80 -25.74
CA ALA A 92 -23.89 -15.93 -26.50
C ALA A 92 -24.44 -15.54 -27.88
N LYS A 93 -24.84 -14.27 -28.04
CA LYS A 93 -25.40 -13.75 -29.29
C LYS A 93 -24.35 -13.23 -30.26
N TYR A 94 -23.28 -12.59 -29.77
CA TYR A 94 -22.32 -11.88 -30.62
C TYR A 94 -20.87 -12.42 -30.54
N ALA A 95 -20.47 -13.06 -29.44
CA ALA A 95 -19.10 -13.47 -29.15
C ALA A 95 -18.86 -14.96 -29.48
N ASN A 96 -19.10 -15.35 -30.73
CA ASN A 96 -18.81 -16.69 -31.22
C ASN A 96 -17.41 -16.77 -31.86
N GLU A 97 -16.93 -17.99 -32.08
CA GLU A 97 -15.62 -18.30 -32.67
C GLU A 97 -15.36 -17.51 -33.96
N LYS A 98 -16.34 -17.44 -34.86
CA LYS A 98 -16.22 -16.70 -36.12
C LYS A 98 -16.11 -15.18 -35.92
N ALA A 99 -16.71 -14.63 -34.87
CA ALA A 99 -16.71 -13.19 -34.61
C ALA A 99 -15.46 -12.71 -33.88
N LEU A 100 -14.88 -13.56 -33.02
CA LEU A 100 -13.69 -13.24 -32.24
C LEU A 100 -12.38 -13.70 -32.90
N ASP A 101 -12.43 -14.73 -33.75
CA ASP A 101 -11.26 -15.27 -34.45
C ASP A 101 -10.15 -15.65 -33.46
N ASP A 102 -8.99 -15.01 -33.54
CA ASP A 102 -7.83 -15.16 -32.64
C ASP A 102 -8.12 -14.81 -31.18
N GLU A 103 -9.17 -14.03 -30.90
CA GLU A 103 -9.56 -13.65 -29.54
C GLU A 103 -10.54 -14.63 -28.88
N TYR A 104 -10.99 -15.67 -29.58
CA TYR A 104 -11.94 -16.63 -29.03
C TYR A 104 -11.35 -17.41 -27.85
N ASP A 105 -10.06 -17.75 -27.91
CA ASP A 105 -9.34 -18.45 -26.83
C ASP A 105 -9.23 -17.57 -25.56
N ASN A 106 -9.06 -16.26 -25.72
CA ASN A 106 -9.06 -15.31 -24.60
C ASN A 106 -10.41 -15.27 -23.90
N LEU A 107 -11.51 -15.33 -24.66
CA LEU A 107 -12.85 -15.48 -24.09
C LEU A 107 -13.01 -16.83 -23.38
N GLN A 108 -12.55 -17.95 -23.96
CA GLN A 108 -12.62 -19.26 -23.29
C GLN A 108 -11.86 -19.25 -21.96
N ASN A 109 -10.65 -18.70 -21.92
CA ASN A 109 -9.87 -18.58 -20.69
C ASN A 109 -10.59 -17.77 -19.61
N ALA A 110 -11.21 -16.65 -20.00
CA ALA A 110 -12.01 -15.83 -19.08
C ALA A 110 -13.24 -16.58 -18.56
N LEU A 111 -13.90 -17.39 -19.40
CA LEU A 111 -15.04 -18.21 -19.00
C LEU A 111 -14.60 -19.39 -18.11
N HIS A 112 -13.52 -20.10 -18.43
CA HIS A 112 -12.98 -21.19 -17.62
C HIS A 112 -12.63 -20.75 -16.19
N ALA A 113 -12.00 -19.58 -16.06
CA ALA A 113 -11.59 -19.04 -14.77
C ALA A 113 -12.76 -18.78 -13.80
N ILE A 114 -13.99 -18.64 -14.31
CA ILE A 114 -15.17 -18.35 -13.51
C ILE A 114 -16.24 -19.44 -13.57
N TYR A 115 -16.20 -20.34 -14.57
CA TYR A 115 -17.30 -21.24 -14.93
C TYR A 115 -17.82 -22.00 -13.72
N ASP A 116 -16.94 -22.64 -12.94
CA ASP A 116 -17.35 -23.48 -11.81
C ASP A 116 -18.07 -22.71 -10.70
N THR A 117 -17.74 -21.43 -10.52
CA THR A 117 -18.34 -20.54 -9.52
C THR A 117 -19.71 -19.98 -9.93
N LEU A 118 -20.10 -20.12 -11.20
CA LEU A 118 -21.35 -19.57 -11.72
C LEU A 118 -22.59 -20.41 -11.34
N PRO A 119 -23.76 -19.77 -11.14
CA PRO A 119 -25.02 -20.47 -10.99
C PRO A 119 -25.39 -21.31 -12.23
N ASN A 120 -26.13 -22.39 -12.03
CA ASN A 120 -26.52 -23.32 -13.11
C ASN A 120 -27.30 -22.64 -14.25
N ASP A 121 -28.14 -21.64 -13.95
CA ASP A 121 -28.90 -20.88 -14.97
C ASP A 121 -27.96 -20.05 -15.87
N ILE A 122 -26.88 -19.52 -15.31
CA ILE A 122 -25.85 -18.76 -16.06
C ILE A 122 -24.99 -19.73 -16.88
N LYS A 123 -24.57 -20.86 -16.30
CA LYS A 123 -23.85 -21.94 -17.01
C LYS A 123 -24.63 -22.43 -18.24
N SER A 124 -25.93 -22.60 -18.10
CA SER A 124 -26.82 -23.01 -19.20
C SER A 124 -26.86 -21.99 -20.33
N GLY A 125 -26.84 -20.69 -20.00
CA GLY A 125 -26.80 -19.62 -20.99
C GLY A 125 -25.46 -19.49 -21.73
N LEU A 126 -24.36 -19.96 -21.11
CA LEU A 126 -23.01 -19.96 -21.70
C LEU A 126 -22.75 -21.16 -22.61
N ALA A 127 -23.58 -22.21 -22.56
CA ALA A 127 -23.43 -23.41 -23.37
C ALA A 127 -23.16 -23.18 -24.88
N PRO A 128 -23.72 -22.15 -25.56
CA PRO A 128 -23.44 -21.90 -26.98
C PRO A 128 -22.02 -21.39 -27.28
N ILE A 129 -21.29 -20.92 -26.26
CA ILE A 129 -19.99 -20.25 -26.41
C ILE A 129 -18.94 -20.79 -25.44
N TYR A 130 -19.24 -21.83 -24.67
CA TYR A 130 -18.31 -22.41 -23.70
C TYR A 130 -17.94 -23.82 -24.14
N THR A 131 -16.64 -24.05 -24.32
CA THR A 131 -16.07 -25.36 -24.66
C THR A 131 -15.45 -25.97 -23.42
N PRO A 132 -15.98 -27.06 -22.84
CA PRO A 132 -15.36 -27.71 -21.69
C PRO A 132 -13.94 -28.21 -22.01
N ILE A 133 -13.02 -28.10 -21.04
CA ILE A 133 -11.69 -28.72 -21.15
C ILE A 133 -11.90 -30.25 -21.15
N LEU A 134 -11.65 -30.90 -22.29
CA LEU A 134 -11.71 -32.36 -22.42
C LEU A 134 -10.35 -32.95 -22.04
N ASP A 135 -10.31 -33.63 -20.90
CA ASP A 135 -9.17 -34.45 -20.48
C ASP A 135 -9.19 -35.77 -21.27
N ASN A 136 -8.74 -35.74 -22.52
CA ASN A 136 -8.64 -36.92 -23.38
C ASN A 136 -7.24 -37.51 -23.25
N GLY A 137 -7.11 -38.52 -22.39
CA GLY A 137 -5.93 -39.37 -22.33
C GLY A 137 -5.78 -40.23 -23.59
N GLU A 138 -4.93 -39.79 -24.52
CA GLU A 138 -4.23 -40.65 -25.48
C GLU A 138 -2.78 -40.20 -25.58
N HIS A 139 -1.89 -40.97 -24.94
CA HIS A 139 -0.47 -40.97 -25.28
C HIS A 139 -0.33 -41.58 -26.68
N ASP A 140 0.15 -40.82 -27.65
CA ASP A 140 0.89 -41.39 -28.77
C ASP A 140 2.27 -40.75 -28.87
N SER A 141 3.25 -41.64 -28.89
CA SER A 141 4.66 -41.40 -28.63
C SER A 141 5.36 -41.27 -29.97
N SER A 142 5.78 -40.07 -30.35
CA SER A 142 6.95 -39.89 -31.21
C SER A 142 7.32 -38.42 -31.34
N ASN A 143 8.04 -37.91 -30.36
CA ASN A 143 9.31 -37.24 -30.58
C ASN A 143 10.01 -37.13 -29.22
N ASP A 144 11.12 -37.85 -29.10
CA ASP A 144 12.07 -37.76 -27.99
C ASP A 144 12.36 -36.30 -27.65
N VAL A 145 11.88 -35.88 -26.47
CA VAL A 145 12.59 -34.93 -25.62
C VAL A 145 12.75 -35.66 -24.30
N SER A 146 14.01 -35.79 -23.90
CA SER A 146 14.51 -36.37 -22.66
C SER A 146 13.66 -36.06 -21.44
N ASP A 147 13.63 -37.01 -20.50
CA ASP A 147 13.21 -36.83 -19.10
C ASP A 147 13.66 -35.47 -18.54
N GLU A 148 12.81 -34.46 -18.65
CA GLU A 148 12.85 -33.27 -17.81
C GLU A 148 11.57 -33.23 -16.97
N PRO A 149 11.65 -32.87 -15.68
CA PRO A 149 10.53 -32.94 -14.77
C PRO A 149 9.39 -32.03 -15.22
N PHE A 150 8.16 -32.51 -15.06
CA PHE A 150 6.94 -31.72 -15.19
C PHE A 150 7.04 -30.40 -14.41
N ASP A 151 7.15 -29.30 -15.15
CA ASP A 151 7.15 -27.95 -14.60
C ASP A 151 5.69 -27.49 -14.46
N ASN A 152 5.15 -27.64 -13.25
CA ASN A 152 3.86 -27.06 -12.86
C ASN A 152 3.98 -25.56 -12.57
N ASP A 153 4.95 -24.87 -13.17
CA ASP A 153 5.24 -23.47 -12.94
C ASP A 153 4.61 -22.59 -14.03
N THR A 154 3.29 -22.37 -13.91
CA THR A 154 2.70 -21.12 -14.40
C THR A 154 2.33 -20.21 -13.23
N GLY A 155 2.92 -20.47 -12.06
CA GLY A 155 3.24 -19.36 -11.18
C GLY A 155 4.18 -18.46 -11.97
N THR A 156 3.83 -17.20 -12.15
CA THR A 156 4.87 -16.25 -12.50
C THR A 156 5.78 -16.23 -11.28
N ASP A 157 6.88 -16.97 -11.33
CA ASP A 157 7.86 -16.96 -10.26
C ASP A 157 8.45 -15.55 -10.20
N TYR A 158 7.97 -14.78 -9.22
CA TYR A 158 8.55 -13.48 -8.90
C TYR A 158 9.85 -13.73 -8.15
N TYR A 159 10.94 -13.81 -8.90
CA TYR A 159 12.26 -13.73 -8.31
C TYR A 159 12.48 -12.32 -7.78
N TYR A 160 12.70 -12.18 -6.47
CA TYR A 160 13.22 -10.93 -5.91
C TYR A 160 14.63 -10.74 -6.47
N ASP A 161 14.74 -9.89 -7.48
CA ASP A 161 16.03 -9.54 -8.05
C ASP A 161 16.74 -8.56 -7.10
N ASN A 162 17.58 -9.11 -6.21
CA ASN A 162 18.45 -8.33 -5.34
C ASN A 162 19.51 -7.53 -6.12
N SER A 163 19.62 -7.70 -7.45
CA SER A 163 20.59 -7.01 -8.30
C SER A 163 20.07 -5.67 -8.85
N VAL A 164 18.79 -5.32 -8.62
CA VAL A 164 18.28 -3.99 -8.96
C VAL A 164 18.97 -2.96 -8.08
N ASN A 165 19.94 -2.25 -8.66
CA ASN A 165 20.54 -1.09 -8.04
C ASN A 165 19.49 0.03 -8.00
N ILE A 166 18.83 0.19 -6.85
CA ILE A 166 17.89 1.27 -6.62
C ILE A 166 18.71 2.53 -6.36
N ASP A 167 18.66 3.47 -7.31
CA ASP A 167 19.08 4.83 -7.02
C ASP A 167 18.02 5.49 -6.12
N TYR A 168 18.29 5.44 -4.81
CA TYR A 168 17.42 5.98 -3.77
C TYR A 168 17.24 7.50 -3.89
N PHE A 169 18.23 8.20 -4.46
CA PHE A 169 18.35 9.65 -4.44
C PHE A 169 18.43 10.25 -5.85
N ALA A 170 17.85 9.54 -6.83
CA ALA A 170 17.69 10.04 -8.19
C ALA A 170 16.89 11.35 -8.18
N ASP A 171 17.31 12.33 -9.00
CA ASP A 171 16.70 13.67 -9.04
C ASP A 171 15.19 13.62 -9.30
N GLU A 172 14.69 12.69 -10.12
CA GLU A 172 13.26 12.52 -10.41
C GLU A 172 12.43 12.05 -9.20
N ARG A 173 13.08 11.50 -8.16
CA ARG A 173 12.42 11.11 -6.91
C ARG A 173 12.41 12.24 -5.91
N LYS A 174 13.15 13.33 -6.14
CA LYS A 174 13.27 14.39 -5.16
C LYS A 174 11.90 15.00 -4.85
N ILE A 175 11.61 15.13 -3.56
CA ILE A 175 10.35 15.70 -3.10
C ILE A 175 10.43 17.22 -3.18
N THR A 176 9.43 17.82 -3.82
CA THR A 176 9.26 19.26 -3.92
C THR A 176 8.20 19.72 -2.92
N LEU A 177 8.53 20.73 -2.12
CA LEU A 177 7.59 21.38 -1.21
C LEU A 177 6.80 22.47 -1.96
N TYR A 178 5.66 22.87 -1.41
CA TYR A 178 4.85 23.95 -2.00
C TYR A 178 5.58 25.30 -1.96
N ASP A 179 5.41 26.07 -3.03
CA ASP A 179 6.16 27.31 -3.24
C ASP A 179 5.56 28.52 -2.50
N ASP A 180 4.24 28.50 -2.28
CA ASP A 180 3.49 29.59 -1.63
C ASP A 180 2.27 29.12 -0.81
N PHE A 181 1.66 30.09 -0.12
CA PHE A 181 0.49 29.87 0.72
C PHE A 181 -0.77 29.47 -0.07
N ASN A 182 -0.93 29.88 -1.33
CA ASN A 182 -2.09 29.51 -2.13
C ASN A 182 -2.05 28.03 -2.52
N GLU A 183 -0.87 27.52 -2.88
CA GLU A 183 -0.68 26.09 -3.12
C GLU A 183 -0.96 25.25 -1.88
N LEU A 184 -0.52 25.71 -0.70
CA LEU A 184 -0.83 25.09 0.57
C LEU A 184 -2.35 24.99 0.76
N ILE A 185 -3.08 26.10 0.61
CA ILE A 185 -4.55 26.13 0.77
C ILE A 185 -5.25 25.22 -0.26
N PHE A 186 -4.82 25.27 -1.52
CA PHE A 186 -5.39 24.47 -2.60
C PHE A 186 -5.22 22.97 -2.34
N ASN A 187 -4.02 22.55 -1.94
CA ASN A 187 -3.70 21.14 -1.75
C ASN A 187 -4.31 20.55 -0.47
N PHE A 188 -4.69 21.35 0.53
CA PHE A 188 -5.34 20.82 1.74
C PHE A 188 -6.58 19.98 1.41
N GLY A 189 -7.38 20.40 0.43
CA GLY A 189 -8.58 19.66 0.04
C GLY A 189 -8.32 18.36 -0.69
N GLN A 190 -7.14 18.24 -1.31
CA GLN A 190 -6.72 17.01 -2.00
C GLN A 190 -6.30 15.93 -1.01
N LEU A 191 -5.79 16.32 0.17
CA LEU A 191 -5.33 15.39 1.22
C LEU A 191 -6.41 14.42 1.72
N GLU A 192 -7.69 14.80 1.66
CA GLU A 192 -8.79 13.91 2.07
C GLU A 192 -8.88 12.67 1.18
N HIS A 193 -8.64 12.86 -0.12
CA HIS A 193 -8.78 11.85 -1.16
C HIS A 193 -7.43 11.24 -1.56
N GLY A 194 -6.33 11.71 -0.95
CA GLY A 194 -4.99 11.22 -1.21
C GLY A 194 -4.83 9.78 -0.70
N ASP A 195 -4.41 8.90 -1.61
CA ASP A 195 -4.10 7.50 -1.29
C ASP A 195 -2.72 7.33 -0.65
N ASN A 196 -1.86 8.35 -0.77
CA ASN A 196 -0.49 8.33 -0.28
C ASN A 196 -0.31 9.20 0.97
N PRO A 197 0.02 8.63 2.14
CA PRO A 197 0.23 9.41 3.37
C PRO A 197 1.37 10.44 3.26
N ILE A 198 2.28 10.26 2.30
CA ILE A 198 3.37 11.21 2.07
C ILE A 198 2.86 12.61 1.72
N GLU A 199 1.68 12.72 1.09
CA GLU A 199 1.12 14.01 0.67
C GLU A 199 0.83 14.90 1.87
N ILE A 200 0.34 14.31 2.97
CA ILE A 200 0.11 15.03 4.22
C ILE A 200 1.45 15.42 4.86
N GLU A 201 2.48 14.61 4.73
CA GLU A 201 3.82 14.94 5.23
C GLU A 201 4.48 16.06 4.43
N ILE A 202 4.31 16.08 3.10
CA ILE A 202 4.70 17.18 2.22
C ILE A 202 3.95 18.45 2.61
N TYR A 203 2.65 18.35 2.90
CA TYR A 203 1.86 19.48 3.41
C TYR A 203 2.43 20.02 4.72
N MET A 204 2.68 19.15 5.72
CA MET A 204 3.25 19.55 7.01
C MET A 204 4.64 20.20 6.85
N ALA A 205 5.51 19.63 6.02
CA ALA A 205 6.83 20.18 5.75
C ALA A 205 6.76 21.54 5.02
N SER A 206 5.88 21.65 4.02
CA SER A 206 5.63 22.90 3.28
C SER A 206 5.08 23.98 4.21
N TYR A 207 4.15 23.63 5.10
CA TYR A 207 3.59 24.53 6.10
C TYR A 207 4.70 25.16 6.97
N LEU A 208 5.57 24.33 7.56
CA LEU A 208 6.67 24.82 8.41
C LEU A 208 7.65 25.70 7.62
N SER A 209 8.03 25.26 6.41
CA SER A 209 8.99 25.96 5.54
C SER A 209 8.46 27.33 5.10
N LEU A 210 7.22 27.40 4.62
CA LEU A 210 6.59 28.64 4.17
C LEU A 210 6.40 29.64 5.31
N LYS A 211 6.04 29.16 6.50
CA LYS A 211 5.86 30.01 7.69
C LYS A 211 7.18 30.63 8.12
N GLN A 212 8.26 29.84 8.15
CA GLN A 212 9.60 30.33 8.43
C GLN A 212 10.08 31.37 7.39
N GLN A 213 9.82 31.13 6.11
CA GLN A 213 10.17 32.07 5.03
C GLN A 213 9.34 33.38 5.07
N GLY A 214 8.37 33.51 6.00
CA GLY A 214 7.48 34.67 6.07
C GLY A 214 6.56 34.78 4.85
N LYS A 215 6.27 33.67 4.17
CA LYS A 215 5.42 33.60 2.98
C LYS A 215 3.92 33.51 3.28
N PHE A 216 3.55 33.51 4.56
CA PHE A 216 2.15 33.55 4.98
C PHE A 216 1.63 34.99 4.88
N PRO A 217 0.43 35.21 4.30
CA PRO A 217 -0.17 36.54 4.24
C PRO A 217 -0.63 37.01 5.64
N SER A 218 -0.87 38.31 5.81
CA SER A 218 -1.29 38.88 7.11
C SER A 218 -2.66 38.39 7.60
N ASP A 219 -3.48 37.86 6.70
CA ASP A 219 -4.80 37.28 6.97
C ASP A 219 -4.83 35.75 6.88
N ASP A 220 -3.65 35.10 6.94
CA ASP A 220 -3.44 33.65 6.90
C ASP A 220 -4.45 32.83 7.73
N ASN A 221 -4.64 33.21 8.98
CA ASN A 221 -5.52 32.55 9.93
C ASN A 221 -6.98 32.61 9.48
N THR A 222 -7.40 33.71 8.84
CA THR A 222 -8.76 33.85 8.30
C THR A 222 -8.95 32.93 7.10
N GLN A 223 -7.98 32.90 6.19
CA GLN A 223 -8.03 32.05 5.00
C GLN A 223 -7.98 30.55 5.33
N LEU A 224 -7.06 30.14 6.23
CA LEU A 224 -6.97 28.76 6.71
C LEU A 224 -8.28 28.31 7.36
N LYS A 225 -8.85 29.11 8.27
CA LYS A 225 -10.13 28.80 8.92
C LYS A 225 -11.27 28.67 7.91
N SER A 226 -11.31 29.52 6.88
CA SER A 226 -12.36 29.42 5.85
C SER A 226 -12.33 28.09 5.09
N VAL A 227 -11.16 27.51 4.84
CA VAL A 227 -11.03 26.18 4.22
C VAL A 227 -11.33 25.08 5.23
N LEU A 228 -10.77 25.19 6.43
CA LEU A 228 -10.87 24.21 7.49
C LEU A 228 -12.29 24.05 8.05
N ASP A 229 -13.10 25.11 8.06
CA ASP A 229 -14.51 25.07 8.49
C ASP A 229 -15.33 24.03 7.72
N LYS A 230 -15.00 23.79 6.45
CA LYS A 230 -15.67 22.78 5.63
C LYS A 230 -15.49 21.36 6.16
N TYR A 231 -14.39 21.11 6.87
CA TYR A 231 -14.01 19.78 7.36
C TYR A 231 -14.30 19.56 8.85
N ARG A 232 -14.75 20.62 9.54
CA ARG A 232 -15.13 20.59 10.95
C ARG A 232 -16.39 19.76 11.16
N HIS A 233 -16.37 18.86 12.13
CA HIS A 233 -17.42 17.86 12.39
C HIS A 233 -17.79 16.99 11.18
N GLN A 234 -16.96 16.97 10.14
CA GLN A 234 -17.16 16.11 8.98
C GLN A 234 -16.45 14.77 9.15
N TRP A 235 -17.10 13.72 8.69
CA TRP A 235 -16.53 12.39 8.65
C TRP A 235 -15.77 12.15 7.34
N SER A 236 -14.67 11.39 7.40
CA SER A 236 -13.89 10.95 6.25
C SER A 236 -13.51 9.48 6.42
N ASN A 237 -13.42 8.75 5.31
CA ASN A 237 -12.95 7.36 5.26
C ASN A 237 -11.42 7.24 5.40
N ASN A 238 -10.68 8.32 5.16
CA ASN A 238 -9.23 8.31 5.23
C ASN A 238 -8.77 8.53 6.68
N TYR A 239 -8.43 7.45 7.37
CA TYR A 239 -8.04 7.51 8.79
C TYR A 239 -6.81 8.37 9.07
N ILE A 240 -5.84 8.39 8.15
CA ILE A 240 -4.61 9.18 8.27
C ILE A 240 -4.96 10.66 8.16
N PHE A 241 -5.78 11.02 7.17
CA PHE A 241 -6.33 12.37 7.03
C PHE A 241 -7.17 12.77 8.24
N VAL A 242 -8.03 11.89 8.79
CA VAL A 242 -8.83 12.18 9.99
C VAL A 242 -7.93 12.58 11.16
N ILE A 243 -6.85 11.84 11.41
CA ILE A 243 -5.91 12.15 12.50
C ILE A 243 -5.23 13.50 12.26
N PHE A 244 -4.67 13.69 11.07
CA PHE A 244 -4.01 14.94 10.70
C PHE A 244 -4.96 16.13 10.83
N LYS A 245 -6.11 16.05 10.14
CA LYS A 245 -7.14 17.08 10.13
C LYS A 245 -7.58 17.44 11.54
N THR A 246 -7.90 16.46 12.39
CA THR A 246 -8.41 16.75 13.72
C THR A 246 -7.38 17.47 14.60
N GLU A 247 -6.14 16.99 14.64
CA GLU A 247 -5.09 17.66 15.40
C GLU A 247 -4.79 19.05 14.83
N PHE A 248 -4.76 19.19 13.50
CA PHE A 248 -4.51 20.45 12.82
C PHE A 248 -5.64 21.47 13.07
N LEU A 249 -6.91 21.05 13.02
CA LEU A 249 -8.06 21.88 13.38
C LEU A 249 -7.95 22.38 14.82
N ASN A 250 -7.70 21.48 15.77
CA ASN A 250 -7.56 21.85 17.18
C ASN A 250 -6.40 22.85 17.39
N HIS A 251 -5.31 22.68 16.65
CA HIS A 251 -4.18 23.61 16.65
C HIS A 251 -4.54 24.99 16.10
N ILE A 252 -5.12 25.07 14.89
CA ILE A 252 -5.46 26.35 14.21
C ILE A 252 -6.55 27.13 14.96
N TYR A 253 -7.54 26.45 15.53
CA TYR A 253 -8.60 27.10 16.31
C TYR A 253 -8.24 27.27 17.78
N GLN A 254 -7.09 26.75 18.22
CA GLN A 254 -6.66 26.75 19.62
C GLN A 254 -7.74 26.21 20.58
N ASN A 255 -8.44 25.16 20.14
CA ASN A 255 -9.55 24.54 20.87
C ASN A 255 -9.35 23.01 21.00
N LYS A 256 -10.34 22.33 21.56
CA LYS A 256 -10.39 20.86 21.69
C LYS A 256 -11.75 20.33 21.25
N ASP A 257 -12.31 20.99 20.25
CA ASP A 257 -13.69 20.75 19.81
C ASP A 257 -13.80 19.43 19.05
N GLU A 258 -12.76 19.07 18.32
CA GLU A 258 -12.65 17.82 17.58
C GLU A 258 -11.99 16.76 18.45
N LYS A 259 -12.59 15.56 18.48
CA LYS A 259 -12.08 14.42 19.28
C LYS A 259 -11.64 13.28 18.38
N ILE A 260 -10.47 12.72 18.68
CA ILE A 260 -9.96 11.51 18.01
C ILE A 260 -10.27 10.29 18.85
N GLY A 261 -10.96 9.30 18.26
CA GLY A 261 -11.09 7.97 18.82
C GLY A 261 -9.85 7.12 18.58
N THR A 262 -8.77 7.33 19.33
CA THR A 262 -7.49 6.60 19.13
C THR A 262 -7.53 5.13 19.53
N HIS A 263 -8.58 4.69 20.24
CA HIS A 263 -8.69 3.34 20.79
C HIS A 263 -8.86 2.24 19.73
N GLN A 264 -9.24 2.59 18.49
CA GLN A 264 -9.60 1.59 17.47
C GLN A 264 -8.40 1.08 16.65
N TYR A 265 -7.26 1.80 16.60
CA TYR A 265 -6.14 1.41 15.73
C TYR A 265 -4.77 1.73 16.34
N LYS A 266 -4.13 0.75 17.00
CA LYS A 266 -2.79 0.90 17.61
C LYS A 266 -1.70 1.33 16.61
N PHE A 267 -1.81 0.94 15.34
CA PHE A 267 -0.89 1.30 14.26
C PHE A 267 -0.92 2.81 13.93
N LEU A 268 -2.06 3.48 14.12
CA LEU A 268 -2.20 4.90 13.85
C LEU A 268 -1.52 5.79 14.90
N ASN A 269 -1.06 5.21 16.03
CA ASN A 269 -0.42 5.96 17.10
C ASN A 269 0.91 6.60 16.66
N SER A 270 1.68 5.95 15.80
CA SER A 270 2.95 6.51 15.33
C SER A 270 2.72 7.68 14.38
N TYR A 271 1.71 7.58 13.50
CA TYR A 271 1.33 8.71 12.65
C TYR A 271 0.76 9.87 13.47
N HIS A 272 -0.05 9.57 14.49
CA HIS A 272 -0.52 10.57 15.44
C HIS A 272 0.63 11.27 16.16
N ALA A 273 1.68 10.54 16.55
CA ALA A 273 2.88 11.12 17.14
C ALA A 273 3.59 12.07 16.16
N ILE A 274 3.73 11.70 14.88
CA ILE A 274 4.28 12.60 13.84
C ILE A 274 3.48 13.89 13.72
N VAL A 275 2.14 13.81 13.66
CA VAL A 275 1.28 15.00 13.57
C VAL A 275 1.43 15.89 14.82
N LYS A 276 1.51 15.28 16.02
CA LYS A 276 1.77 16.02 17.27
C LYS A 276 3.13 16.69 17.27
N GLN A 277 4.16 16.01 16.78
CA GLN A 277 5.50 16.57 16.67
C GLN A 277 5.51 17.73 15.68
N PHE A 278 4.82 17.62 14.55
CA PHE A 278 4.64 18.74 13.61
C PHE A 278 4.02 19.97 14.30
N ILE A 279 2.97 19.79 15.10
CA ILE A 279 2.32 20.88 15.85
C ILE A 279 3.26 21.47 16.91
N ALA A 280 4.08 20.64 17.56
CA ALA A 280 5.09 21.12 18.50
C ALA A 280 6.16 21.97 17.80
N LEU A 281 6.65 21.51 16.64
CA LEU A 281 7.61 22.23 15.81
C LEU A 281 7.06 23.55 15.30
N ASP A 282 5.79 23.60 14.88
CA ASP A 282 5.15 24.85 14.49
C ASP A 282 5.22 25.89 15.61
N LYS A 283 4.94 25.50 16.85
CA LYS A 283 5.02 26.38 18.03
C LYS A 283 6.46 26.80 18.36
N ILE A 284 7.41 25.89 18.23
CA ILE A 284 8.83 26.18 18.47
C ILE A 284 9.35 27.17 17.42
N ASN A 285 8.97 26.98 16.15
CA ASN A 285 9.39 27.82 15.04
C ASN A 285 8.68 29.19 15.01
N ASP A 286 7.49 29.31 15.63
CA ASP A 286 6.68 30.54 15.70
C ASP A 286 7.42 31.74 16.34
N GLY A 287 8.55 31.51 17.00
CA GLY A 287 9.42 32.52 17.60
C GLY A 287 10.46 33.17 16.67
N LYS A 288 10.40 32.93 15.35
CA LYS A 288 11.44 33.33 14.36
C LYS A 288 12.82 32.79 14.75
N SER A 289 12.91 31.48 14.97
CA SER A 289 14.21 30.81 15.08
C SER A 289 15.03 31.09 13.81
N ASP A 290 16.25 31.58 13.97
CA ASP A 290 17.19 31.76 12.84
C ASP A 290 17.47 30.42 12.15
N ASP A 291 17.37 29.31 12.90
CA ASP A 291 17.47 27.93 12.43
C ASP A 291 16.15 27.17 12.76
N PRO A 292 15.21 27.03 11.81
CA PRO A 292 13.96 26.30 12.03
C PRO A 292 14.22 24.81 12.18
N LEU A 293 13.32 24.14 12.89
CA LEU A 293 13.34 22.68 12.97
C LEU A 293 12.29 22.08 12.04
N SER A 294 12.68 21.02 11.32
CA SER A 294 11.77 20.16 10.53
C SER A 294 11.61 18.82 11.24
N LEU A 295 10.55 18.06 10.95
CA LEU A 295 10.47 16.67 11.41
C LEU A 295 11.71 15.89 10.97
N LEU A 296 12.20 15.01 11.83
CA LEU A 296 13.32 14.13 11.49
C LEU A 296 12.91 13.21 10.35
N SER A 297 11.66 12.74 10.36
CA SER A 297 11.10 11.83 9.38
C SER A 297 10.71 12.47 8.05
N THR A 298 10.75 13.81 7.88
CA THR A 298 10.31 14.45 6.63
C THR A 298 11.06 13.83 5.44
N PRO A 299 10.36 13.21 4.48
CA PRO A 299 11.01 12.53 3.37
C PRO A 299 11.69 13.54 2.44
N THR A 300 12.81 13.13 1.87
CA THR A 300 13.60 13.93 0.91
C THR A 300 13.39 13.45 -0.53
N HIS A 301 13.11 12.15 -0.68
CA HIS A 301 12.92 11.48 -1.95
C HIS A 301 11.73 10.52 -1.86
N ALA A 302 11.00 10.37 -2.96
CA ALA A 302 9.94 9.41 -3.11
C ALA A 302 10.53 7.98 -3.07
N PRO A 303 9.80 7.04 -2.47
CA PRO A 303 8.45 7.19 -1.92
C PRO A 303 8.38 7.64 -0.46
N ALA A 304 9.48 7.61 0.29
CA ALA A 304 9.60 8.17 1.64
C ALA A 304 11.06 8.22 2.12
N TYR A 305 12.06 8.17 1.22
CA TYR A 305 13.46 8.05 1.57
C TYR A 305 14.03 9.36 2.14
N ILE A 306 14.98 9.20 3.06
CA ILE A 306 15.74 10.30 3.65
C ILE A 306 17.22 10.07 3.37
N GLU A 307 17.87 11.05 2.74
CA GLU A 307 19.32 11.04 2.62
C GLU A 307 19.98 11.00 4.01
N PRO A 308 20.97 10.11 4.26
CA PRO A 308 21.64 10.01 5.54
C PRO A 308 22.17 11.34 6.07
N ALA A 309 22.78 12.15 5.21
CA ALA A 309 23.36 13.43 5.59
C ALA A 309 22.30 14.39 6.13
N ILE A 310 21.16 14.50 5.42
CA ILE A 310 20.03 15.35 5.82
C ILE A 310 19.48 14.93 7.19
N LEU A 311 19.39 13.62 7.48
CA LEU A 311 18.98 13.17 8.82
C LEU A 311 19.94 13.65 9.91
N VAL A 312 21.25 13.52 9.69
CA VAL A 312 22.27 13.97 10.66
C VAL A 312 22.24 15.49 10.83
N GLU A 313 22.08 16.25 9.75
CA GLU A 313 21.92 17.72 9.79
C GLU A 313 20.72 18.15 10.62
N ARG A 314 19.57 17.49 10.45
CA ARG A 314 18.37 17.77 11.27
C ARG A 314 18.62 17.48 12.74
N LEU A 315 19.28 16.37 13.07
CA LEU A 315 19.64 16.03 14.46
C LEU A 315 20.59 17.08 15.07
N ILE A 316 21.58 17.56 14.29
CA ILE A 316 22.47 18.65 14.71
C ILE A 316 21.67 19.93 14.97
N ALA A 317 20.68 20.25 14.12
CA ALA A 317 19.82 21.41 14.31
C ALA A 317 19.00 21.31 15.61
N TYR A 318 18.40 20.15 15.89
CA TYR A 318 17.69 19.90 17.16
C TYR A 318 18.62 20.08 18.37
N GLN A 319 19.82 19.53 18.29
CA GLN A 319 20.84 19.66 19.35
C GLN A 319 21.22 21.13 19.59
N LYS A 320 21.44 21.92 18.53
CA LYS A 320 21.76 23.35 18.64
C LYS A 320 20.60 24.14 19.25
N ALA A 321 19.37 23.79 18.91
CA ALA A 321 18.17 24.41 19.45
C ALA A 321 17.85 23.97 20.90
N GLY A 322 18.54 22.95 21.42
CA GLY A 322 18.25 22.37 22.74
C GLY A 322 16.86 21.72 22.81
N VAL A 323 16.33 21.26 21.67
CA VAL A 323 15.02 20.62 21.58
C VAL A 323 15.17 19.10 21.71
N GLU A 324 14.41 18.50 22.62
CA GLU A 324 14.38 17.06 22.81
C GLU A 324 13.85 16.35 21.56
N ILE A 325 14.47 15.23 21.21
CA ILE A 325 14.10 14.44 20.03
C ILE A 325 12.91 13.55 20.37
N ASP A 326 11.85 13.63 19.57
CA ASP A 326 10.78 12.64 19.60
C ASP A 326 11.30 11.31 19.04
N LEU A 327 11.35 10.30 19.90
CA LEU A 327 11.90 8.98 19.54
C LEU A 327 11.02 8.22 18.53
N THR A 328 9.74 8.57 18.37
CA THR A 328 8.89 7.98 17.32
C THR A 328 9.22 8.58 15.95
N ASP A 329 9.35 9.91 15.89
CA ASP A 329 9.85 10.63 14.71
C ASP A 329 11.23 10.11 14.29
N TYR A 330 12.15 9.98 15.26
CA TYR A 330 13.48 9.46 15.01
C TYR A 330 13.48 7.99 14.52
N ALA A 331 12.66 7.12 15.10
CA ALA A 331 12.53 5.73 14.65
C ALA A 331 12.06 5.65 13.18
N ILE A 332 11.06 6.46 12.81
CA ILE A 332 10.55 6.53 11.44
C ILE A 332 11.62 7.09 10.50
N ALA A 333 12.36 8.12 10.93
CA ALA A 333 13.45 8.68 10.15
C ALA A 333 14.53 7.62 9.86
N LEU A 334 14.97 6.86 10.86
CA LEU A 334 15.93 5.76 10.70
C LEU A 334 15.40 4.67 9.76
N ALA A 335 14.11 4.33 9.84
CA ALA A 335 13.49 3.36 8.93
C ALA A 335 13.45 3.82 7.47
N ARG A 336 13.47 5.15 7.24
CA ARG A 336 13.45 5.79 5.92
C ARG A 336 14.84 6.06 5.34
N THR A 337 15.91 5.82 6.10
CA THR A 337 17.27 6.10 5.69
C THR A 337 17.97 4.84 5.17
N PRO A 338 18.16 4.70 3.85
CA PRO A 338 18.88 3.57 3.28
C PRO A 338 20.40 3.68 3.57
N ARG A 339 21.11 2.55 3.49
CA ARG A 339 22.58 2.50 3.57
C ARG A 339 23.24 2.86 2.23
N ALA A 340 22.86 4.00 1.68
CA ALA A 340 23.39 4.54 0.44
C ALA A 340 23.87 5.98 0.67
N SER A 341 24.95 6.39 0.01
CA SER A 341 25.52 7.75 0.14
C SER A 341 25.75 8.18 1.59
N ILE A 342 26.38 7.31 2.39
CA ILE A 342 26.54 7.51 3.84
C ILE A 342 27.75 8.39 4.18
N GLU A 343 28.71 8.55 3.27
CA GLU A 343 30.00 9.21 3.51
C GLU A 343 29.82 10.63 4.07
N PRO A 344 28.96 11.50 3.49
CA PRO A 344 28.75 12.84 4.05
C PRO A 344 28.10 12.81 5.44
N ALA A 345 27.28 11.80 5.74
CA ALA A 345 26.68 11.64 7.05
C ALA A 345 27.70 11.21 8.12
N LEU A 346 28.69 10.38 7.73
CA LEU A 346 29.78 9.97 8.61
C LEU A 346 30.69 11.14 8.99
N ASP A 347 30.92 12.09 8.08
CA ASP A 347 31.67 13.32 8.37
C ASP A 347 30.95 14.23 9.37
N LEU A 348 29.62 14.18 9.40
CA LEU A 348 28.78 14.95 10.32
C LEU A 348 28.60 14.27 11.68
N LEU A 349 28.70 12.93 11.76
CA LEU A 349 28.47 12.14 12.97
C LEU A 349 29.22 12.65 14.22
N PRO A 350 30.50 13.08 14.15
CA PRO A 350 31.24 13.60 15.31
C PRO A 350 30.64 14.85 15.94
N GLN A 351 29.76 15.57 15.24
CA GLN A 351 29.08 16.76 15.77
C GLN A 351 27.89 16.42 16.68
N ILE A 352 27.41 15.16 16.65
CA ILE A 352 26.37 14.66 17.55
C ILE A 352 26.99 14.36 18.92
N THR A 353 26.56 15.11 19.95
CA THR A 353 27.08 14.97 21.31
C THR A 353 26.46 13.78 22.03
N ASP A 354 25.16 13.52 21.81
CA ASP A 354 24.46 12.39 22.39
C ASP A 354 25.03 11.07 21.87
N GLU A 355 25.55 10.27 22.79
CA GLU A 355 26.20 9.02 22.47
C GLU A 355 25.22 7.95 21.99
N LEU A 356 23.99 7.89 22.49
CA LEU A 356 23.00 6.91 22.03
C LEU A 356 22.59 7.18 20.58
N ILE A 357 22.36 8.44 20.23
CA ILE A 357 22.04 8.85 18.85
C ILE A 357 23.19 8.49 17.92
N ARG A 358 24.42 8.81 18.33
CA ARG A 358 25.61 8.52 17.53
C ARG A 358 25.79 7.01 17.29
N GLU A 359 25.58 6.19 18.31
CA GLU A 359 25.65 4.73 18.23
C GLU A 359 24.52 4.13 17.39
N SER A 360 23.28 4.63 17.51
CA SER A 360 22.17 4.18 16.67
C SER A 360 22.36 4.56 15.20
N LEU A 361 22.90 5.76 14.90
CA LEU A 361 23.26 6.16 13.54
C LEU A 361 24.41 5.33 12.97
N ALA A 362 25.47 5.09 13.75
CA ALA A 362 26.60 4.25 13.34
C ALA A 362 26.10 2.84 12.96
N PHE A 363 25.19 2.26 13.75
CA PHE A 363 24.57 0.99 13.43
C PHE A 363 23.67 1.06 12.18
N ALA A 364 22.87 2.13 12.03
CA ALA A 364 22.04 2.34 10.86
C ALA A 364 22.87 2.44 9.58
N PHE A 365 24.00 3.13 9.62
CA PHE A 365 24.93 3.30 8.49
C PHE A 365 25.88 2.12 8.28
N GLY A 366 25.69 1.01 9.02
CA GLY A 366 26.49 -0.21 8.84
C GLY A 366 27.93 -0.10 9.31
N GLN A 367 28.25 0.88 10.17
CA GLN A 367 29.58 1.03 10.78
C GLN A 367 29.82 0.03 11.91
N THR A 368 28.76 -0.60 12.42
CA THR A 368 28.83 -1.68 13.41
C THR A 368 28.13 -2.92 12.90
N GLU A 369 28.63 -4.09 13.29
CA GLU A 369 27.99 -5.37 13.02
C GLU A 369 26.63 -5.48 13.73
N LEU A 370 25.79 -6.42 13.27
CA LEU A 370 24.54 -6.78 13.93
C LEU A 370 24.81 -7.23 15.37
N PRO A 371 24.31 -6.52 16.40
CA PRO A 371 24.55 -6.91 17.78
C PRO A 371 23.78 -8.19 18.13
N LYS A 372 24.32 -8.96 19.09
CA LYS A 372 23.65 -10.16 19.62
C LYS A 372 22.42 -9.84 20.49
N THR A 373 22.33 -8.61 20.97
CA THR A 373 21.28 -8.11 21.85
C THR A 373 20.77 -6.76 21.37
N ILE A 374 19.54 -6.40 21.75
CA ILE A 374 18.96 -5.08 21.45
C ILE A 374 18.51 -4.39 22.76
N PRO A 375 19.16 -3.29 23.17
CA PRO A 375 20.27 -2.60 22.51
C PRO A 375 21.57 -3.44 22.57
N PRO A 376 22.64 -3.04 21.86
CA PRO A 376 23.93 -3.68 21.98
C PRO A 376 24.37 -3.79 23.45
N GLN A 377 24.94 -4.94 23.85
CA GLN A 377 25.27 -5.23 25.25
C GLN A 377 26.14 -4.13 25.89
N ALA A 378 27.12 -3.59 25.16
CA ALA A 378 27.97 -2.50 25.64
C ALA A 378 27.17 -1.23 25.97
N ILE A 379 26.13 -0.91 25.20
CA ILE A 379 25.22 0.21 25.47
C ILE A 379 24.39 -0.10 26.73
N SER A 380 23.83 -1.30 26.83
CA SER A 380 23.06 -1.73 27.98
C SER A 380 23.87 -1.68 29.28
N GLU A 381 25.12 -2.12 29.26
CA GLU A 381 26.04 -2.13 30.40
C GLU A 381 26.51 -0.72 30.78
N LYS A 382 26.85 0.10 29.79
CA LYS A 382 27.41 1.44 30.01
C LYS A 382 26.40 2.41 30.61
N PHE A 383 25.17 2.35 30.12
CA PHE A 383 24.16 3.33 30.50
C PHE A 383 23.17 2.81 31.57
N GLY A 384 23.31 1.55 32.00
CA GLY A 384 22.69 1.03 33.23
C GLY A 384 21.18 1.21 33.30
N TYR A 385 20.49 1.06 32.17
CA TYR A 385 19.09 1.43 32.08
C TYR A 385 18.20 0.43 32.85
N GLU A 386 17.71 0.84 34.02
CA GLU A 386 16.60 0.18 34.70
C GLU A 386 15.40 0.05 33.74
N LYS A 387 14.53 -0.95 33.98
CA LYS A 387 13.35 -1.30 33.17
C LYS A 387 12.25 -0.20 33.13
N GLY A 388 12.60 1.06 32.97
CA GLY A 388 11.71 2.21 32.82
C GLY A 388 11.37 2.53 31.36
N GLU A 389 10.48 3.51 31.14
CA GLU A 389 9.94 3.85 29.81
C GLU A 389 11.01 4.34 28.83
N HIS A 390 12.00 5.12 29.30
CA HIS A 390 13.10 5.62 28.48
C HIS A 390 13.95 4.48 27.88
N TYR A 391 14.22 3.44 28.66
CA TYR A 391 14.92 2.25 28.18
C TYR A 391 14.14 1.55 27.06
N GLN A 392 12.83 1.38 27.24
CA GLN A 392 11.98 0.73 26.24
C GLN A 392 11.93 1.51 24.92
N ALA A 393 11.96 2.85 24.99
CA ALA A 393 11.98 3.68 23.80
C ALA A 393 13.27 3.48 22.98
N TRP A 394 14.43 3.54 23.62
CA TRP A 394 15.72 3.31 22.95
C TRP A 394 15.87 1.89 22.41
N ARG A 395 15.28 0.90 23.07
CA ARG A 395 15.17 -0.45 22.51
C ARG A 395 14.39 -0.49 21.21
N GLY A 396 13.28 0.24 21.16
CA GLY A 396 12.50 0.44 19.94
C GLY A 396 13.34 1.02 18.80
N ILE A 397 14.22 1.98 19.10
CA ILE A 397 15.16 2.57 18.12
C ILE A 397 16.07 1.49 17.52
N PHE A 398 16.84 0.79 18.35
CA PHE A 398 17.79 -0.21 17.86
C PHE A 398 17.07 -1.39 17.18
N ALA A 399 15.89 -1.78 17.65
CA ALA A 399 15.07 -2.82 17.01
C ALA A 399 14.60 -2.38 15.61
N THR A 400 14.20 -1.11 15.46
CA THR A 400 13.81 -0.53 14.17
C THR A 400 14.98 -0.60 13.20
N VAL A 401 16.16 -0.11 13.58
CA VAL A 401 17.37 -0.15 12.73
C VAL A 401 17.72 -1.59 12.32
N ALA A 402 17.69 -2.52 13.28
CA ALA A 402 18.02 -3.91 13.01
C ALA A 402 17.03 -4.54 12.01
N LYS A 403 15.73 -4.30 12.19
CA LYS A 403 14.68 -4.82 11.29
C LYS A 403 14.69 -4.18 9.90
N THR A 404 15.08 -2.90 9.79
CA THR A 404 15.19 -2.19 8.51
C THR A 404 16.30 -2.77 7.64
N HIS A 405 17.47 -3.07 8.21
CA HIS A 405 18.64 -3.47 7.43
C HIS A 405 18.93 -4.97 7.44
N TYR A 406 18.34 -5.73 8.35
CA TYR A 406 18.52 -7.17 8.46
C TYR A 406 17.15 -7.86 8.43
N PRO A 407 16.57 -8.10 7.25
CA PRO A 407 15.25 -8.73 7.14
C PRO A 407 15.22 -10.15 7.72
N ASN A 408 16.39 -10.77 7.82
CA ASN A 408 16.56 -12.17 8.20
C ASN A 408 16.68 -12.44 9.71
N ILE A 409 16.45 -11.42 10.53
CA ILE A 409 16.56 -11.56 11.98
C ILE A 409 15.19 -11.80 12.61
N GLU A 410 15.12 -12.69 13.59
CA GLU A 410 14.05 -12.70 14.58
C GLU A 410 14.55 -12.04 15.86
N LEU A 411 13.67 -11.30 16.52
CA LEU A 411 13.93 -10.73 17.83
C LEU A 411 13.18 -11.59 18.85
N ASP A 412 13.89 -12.17 19.80
CA ASP A 412 13.32 -13.10 20.79
C ASP A 412 12.54 -12.35 21.86
N TYR A 413 11.28 -12.73 22.05
CA TYR A 413 10.32 -12.14 23.01
C TYR A 413 10.14 -12.99 24.28
N SER A 414 10.89 -14.08 24.45
CA SER A 414 10.61 -15.15 25.45
C SER A 414 10.94 -14.81 26.90
N HIS A 415 11.38 -13.60 27.23
CA HIS A 415 11.62 -13.20 28.62
C HIS A 415 10.31 -12.99 29.40
N GLU A 416 10.30 -13.36 30.69
CA GLU A 416 9.13 -13.38 31.61
C GLU A 416 8.32 -12.07 31.70
N TYR A 417 8.87 -10.98 31.17
CA TYR A 417 8.15 -9.74 30.91
C TYR A 417 7.90 -9.68 29.39
N ALA A 418 6.73 -10.13 28.94
CA ALA A 418 6.30 -10.32 27.54
C ALA A 418 6.28 -9.05 26.63
N LYS A 419 7.32 -8.21 26.70
CA LYS A 419 7.50 -6.93 26.01
C LYS A 419 8.97 -6.64 25.66
N ILE A 420 9.83 -7.65 25.70
CA ILE A 420 11.29 -7.47 25.77
C ILE A 420 12.00 -8.29 24.68
N PHE A 421 12.62 -7.60 23.72
CA PHE A 421 13.54 -8.11 22.69
C PHE A 421 14.99 -8.14 23.20
N ASP A 422 15.46 -9.21 23.82
CA ASP A 422 16.81 -9.21 24.40
C ASP A 422 17.86 -9.90 23.53
N LYS A 423 17.42 -10.77 22.62
CA LYS A 423 18.31 -11.56 21.79
C LYS A 423 17.95 -11.42 20.31
N VAL A 424 18.98 -11.22 19.51
CA VAL A 424 18.90 -11.30 18.05
C VAL A 424 19.17 -12.73 17.64
N VAL A 425 18.22 -13.33 16.94
CA VAL A 425 18.34 -14.66 16.35
C VAL A 425 18.47 -14.46 14.85
N VAL A 426 19.63 -14.79 14.30
CA VAL A 426 19.82 -14.85 12.85
C VAL A 426 19.19 -16.15 12.38
N ASN A 427 18.19 -16.06 11.52
CA ASN A 427 17.57 -17.24 10.94
C ASN A 427 18.26 -17.54 9.61
N ASP A 428 19.26 -18.42 9.65
CA ASP A 428 19.98 -18.89 8.45
C ASP A 428 19.07 -19.78 7.56
N ASP A 429 17.99 -20.31 8.14
CA ASP A 429 16.97 -21.15 7.49
C ASP A 429 15.71 -20.36 7.13
N ILE A 430 15.84 -19.09 6.72
CA ILE A 430 14.72 -18.44 6.05
C ILE A 430 14.60 -19.10 4.68
N GLU A 431 13.98 -20.28 4.60
CA GLU A 431 12.79 -20.42 3.77
C GLU A 431 11.95 -19.20 4.08
N ILE A 432 11.50 -18.47 3.05
CA ILE A 432 10.59 -17.35 3.24
C ILE A 432 9.41 -17.94 4.01
N ALA A 433 9.45 -17.82 5.33
CA ALA A 433 8.36 -18.25 6.18
C ALA A 433 7.23 -17.35 5.67
N PRO A 434 6.17 -17.93 5.08
CA PRO A 434 5.02 -17.13 4.71
C PRO A 434 4.71 -16.36 5.98
N TYR A 435 4.73 -15.02 5.84
CA TYR A 435 4.44 -14.04 6.86
C TYR A 435 3.77 -14.71 8.06
N ARG A 436 4.37 -14.68 9.26
CA ARG A 436 3.69 -15.08 10.50
C ARG A 436 2.42 -14.23 10.65
N TYR A 437 1.38 -14.60 9.92
CA TYR A 437 0.01 -14.45 10.30
C TYR A 437 -0.07 -15.20 11.61
N THR A 438 -0.24 -14.49 12.71
CA THR A 438 -1.05 -15.06 13.79
C THR A 438 -2.46 -15.20 13.22
N ALA A 439 -2.65 -16.21 12.37
CA ALA A 439 -3.93 -16.86 12.25
C ALA A 439 -4.13 -17.55 13.60
N ILE A 440 -4.99 -16.97 14.42
CA ILE A 440 -5.68 -17.76 15.43
C ILE A 440 -6.57 -18.68 14.60
N ASP A 441 -6.05 -19.84 14.25
CA ASP A 441 -6.84 -20.89 13.64
C ASP A 441 -6.94 -22.03 14.64
N TYR A 442 -8.18 -22.34 15.01
CA TYR A 442 -8.57 -23.55 15.72
C TYR A 442 -8.40 -24.79 14.83
N MET A 443 -7.22 -24.99 14.25
CA MET A 443 -6.80 -26.28 13.72
C MET A 443 -5.83 -26.92 14.69
N SER A 444 -6.22 -28.08 15.21
CA SER A 444 -5.41 -28.79 16.20
C SER A 444 -3.99 -29.01 15.64
N TYR A 445 -3.00 -28.57 16.42
CA TYR A 445 -1.56 -28.64 16.18
C TYR A 445 -1.05 -30.03 15.74
N GLY A 446 -1.86 -31.09 15.90
CA GLY A 446 -1.55 -32.48 15.54
C GLY A 446 -1.78 -32.88 14.06
N GLU A 447 -2.42 -32.07 13.22
CA GLU A 447 -2.53 -32.37 11.77
C GLU A 447 -1.41 -31.74 10.94
N PHE A 448 -0.93 -30.56 11.32
CA PHE A 448 0.15 -29.86 10.63
C PHE A 448 1.49 -30.63 10.71
N GLN A 449 1.82 -31.19 11.88
CA GLN A 449 3.03 -32.00 12.03
C GLN A 449 2.99 -33.33 11.25
N ARG A 450 1.80 -33.90 11.01
CA ARG A 450 1.66 -35.14 10.23
C ARG A 450 1.89 -34.95 8.73
N ARG A 451 1.70 -33.73 8.20
CA ARG A 451 1.97 -33.41 6.78
C ARG A 451 3.44 -33.11 6.52
N LEU A 452 4.14 -32.45 7.44
CA LEU A 452 5.58 -32.14 7.29
C LEU A 452 6.48 -33.39 7.42
N LEU A 453 6.11 -34.37 8.26
CA LEU A 453 6.89 -35.59 8.42
C LEU A 453 6.80 -36.59 7.24
N LYS A 454 5.96 -36.33 6.22
CA LYS A 454 5.75 -37.26 5.10
C LYS A 454 6.50 -36.92 3.81
N ASN A 455 6.98 -35.69 3.64
CA ASN A 455 7.64 -35.27 2.41
C ASN A 455 9.10 -34.86 2.69
N ASN A 456 10.00 -35.84 2.55
CA ASN A 456 11.45 -35.63 2.50
C ASN A 456 11.84 -34.93 1.19
N ILE A 457 11.68 -33.61 1.11
CA ILE A 457 12.15 -32.85 -0.06
C ILE A 457 13.48 -32.20 0.30
N LYS A 458 14.56 -32.86 -0.13
CA LYS A 458 15.86 -32.26 -0.32
C LYS A 458 15.89 -31.72 -1.75
N ASP A 459 15.45 -30.49 -1.96
CA ASP A 459 15.87 -29.74 -3.15
C ASP A 459 15.83 -28.23 -2.92
N LYS A 460 16.80 -27.51 -3.49
CA LYS A 460 17.09 -26.08 -3.23
C LYS A 460 16.49 -25.17 -4.31
N SER A 461 15.18 -25.24 -4.51
CA SER A 461 14.41 -24.23 -5.25
C SER A 461 13.15 -23.90 -4.44
N ARG A 462 12.79 -22.61 -4.36
CA ARG A 462 11.72 -22.12 -3.47
C ARG A 462 10.61 -21.48 -4.28
N LEU A 463 9.45 -22.14 -4.31
CA LEU A 463 8.17 -21.59 -4.77
C LEU A 463 7.62 -20.57 -3.76
N VAL A 464 7.12 -19.44 -4.24
CA VAL A 464 6.28 -18.52 -3.46
C VAL A 464 4.91 -18.42 -4.13
N SER A 465 3.90 -19.09 -3.57
CA SER A 465 2.52 -19.02 -4.05
C SER A 465 1.71 -17.98 -3.27
N PHE A 466 0.94 -17.13 -3.97
CA PHE A 466 -0.04 -16.23 -3.35
C PHE A 466 -1.46 -16.77 -3.59
N GLU A 467 -2.15 -17.21 -2.54
CA GLU A 467 -3.59 -17.46 -2.58
C GLU A 467 -4.36 -16.17 -2.21
N LEU A 468 -5.08 -15.61 -3.18
CA LEU A 468 -6.02 -14.51 -2.96
C LEU A 468 -7.44 -15.06 -2.87
N SER A 469 -7.88 -15.48 -1.67
CA SER A 469 -9.32 -15.61 -1.42
C SER A 469 -9.72 -15.40 0.05
N GLN A 470 -10.76 -14.57 0.21
CA GLN A 470 -11.75 -14.49 1.30
C GLN A 470 -11.41 -13.71 2.59
N PHE A 471 -11.93 -12.47 2.69
CA PHE A 471 -12.21 -11.81 3.98
C PHE A 471 -13.64 -11.31 4.03
N ASN A 472 -14.57 -12.14 4.53
CA ASN A 472 -15.78 -11.64 5.20
C ASN A 472 -15.57 -11.68 6.72
N ARG A 473 -15.66 -10.49 7.37
CA ARG A 473 -15.69 -10.00 8.79
C ARG A 473 -16.23 -11.01 9.89
N PRO A 474 -16.76 -10.65 11.10
CA PRO A 474 -16.60 -9.48 11.98
C PRO A 474 -15.87 -9.81 13.31
N TYR A 475 -15.23 -8.79 13.92
CA TYR A 475 -14.69 -8.72 15.30
C TYR A 475 -14.14 -9.99 15.98
N SER A 476 -12.81 -10.05 16.14
CA SER A 476 -12.22 -10.35 17.45
C SER A 476 -10.82 -9.73 17.56
N SER A 477 -10.63 -9.03 18.67
CA SER A 477 -9.36 -8.52 19.17
C SER A 477 -8.25 -9.57 19.13
N ASP A 478 -7.12 -9.26 18.48
CA ASP A 478 -5.81 -9.68 18.98
C ASP A 478 -4.67 -8.81 18.42
N ILE A 479 -3.64 -8.69 19.26
CA ILE A 479 -2.58 -7.68 19.20
C ILE A 479 -1.55 -8.06 18.12
N GLN A 480 -1.47 -7.30 17.03
CA GLN A 480 -0.34 -7.37 16.10
C GLN A 480 0.51 -6.10 16.14
N LEU A 481 1.82 -6.33 16.28
CA LEU A 481 2.87 -5.33 16.33
C LEU A 481 2.93 -4.50 15.04
N ILE A 482 3.28 -3.24 15.25
CA ILE A 482 3.43 -2.13 14.32
C ILE A 482 4.29 -2.55 13.12
N LYS A 483 3.63 -2.83 11.99
CA LYS A 483 4.15 -2.45 10.67
C LYS A 483 3.40 -1.20 10.27
N LEU A 484 4.00 -0.02 10.45
CA LEU A 484 3.78 0.99 9.44
C LEU A 484 4.51 0.52 8.20
N ASN A 485 3.82 -0.31 7.41
CA ASN A 485 4.01 -0.24 5.98
C ASN A 485 3.58 1.17 5.58
N PHE A 486 4.46 2.16 5.80
CA PHE A 486 4.77 3.06 4.72
C PHE A 486 5.27 2.12 3.65
N THR A 487 4.33 1.58 2.86
CA THR A 487 4.67 1.23 1.51
C THR A 487 5.31 2.51 1.01
N THR A 488 6.63 2.48 0.98
CA THR A 488 7.32 2.77 -0.25
C THR A 488 6.30 2.45 -1.34
N GLU A 489 5.96 3.35 -2.26
CA GLU A 489 5.78 2.82 -3.59
C GLU A 489 6.94 1.84 -3.71
N THR A 490 6.65 0.53 -3.70
CA THR A 490 7.39 -0.37 -4.55
C THR A 490 7.47 0.47 -5.78
N VAL A 491 8.63 1.09 -5.97
CA VAL A 491 9.07 1.61 -7.24
C VAL A 491 8.52 0.53 -8.13
N ARG A 492 7.44 0.79 -8.88
CA ARG A 492 6.99 -0.22 -9.81
C ARG A 492 8.26 -0.41 -10.60
N PRO A 493 8.94 -1.56 -10.48
CA PRO A 493 10.15 -1.76 -11.23
C PRO A 493 9.70 -1.47 -12.64
N LYS A 494 10.50 -0.71 -13.40
CA LYS A 494 10.25 -0.67 -14.83
C LYS A 494 10.22 -2.15 -15.23
N LEU A 495 9.02 -2.66 -15.53
CA LEU A 495 8.85 -3.93 -16.17
C LEU A 495 9.55 -3.71 -17.51
N VAL A 496 10.81 -4.14 -17.59
CA VAL A 496 11.50 -4.18 -18.86
C VAL A 496 10.78 -5.24 -19.65
N GLU A 497 10.16 -4.81 -20.74
CA GLU A 497 9.20 -5.61 -21.48
C GLU A 497 9.87 -6.85 -22.08
N GLY A 498 9.55 -7.98 -21.49
CA GLY A 498 9.16 -9.21 -22.15
C GLY A 498 7.76 -9.62 -21.68
N SER A 499 6.77 -8.70 -21.79
CA SER A 499 5.30 -8.88 -21.95
C SER A 499 4.57 -9.79 -20.93
N VAL A 500 3.49 -9.46 -20.18
CA VAL A 500 2.32 -8.56 -20.34
C VAL A 500 1.72 -8.24 -18.95
N SER A 501 1.13 -7.04 -18.82
CA SER A 501 0.34 -6.49 -17.70
C SER A 501 -0.86 -7.34 -17.25
N VAL A 502 -1.04 -7.61 -15.94
CA VAL A 502 -2.39 -7.75 -15.32
C VAL A 502 -2.39 -7.29 -13.85
N MET A 503 -3.37 -6.45 -13.52
CA MET A 503 -3.66 -5.87 -12.21
C MET A 503 -4.31 -6.84 -11.20
N VAL A 504 -4.07 -6.55 -9.93
CA VAL A 504 -4.61 -7.17 -8.71
C VAL A 504 -6.12 -6.95 -8.55
N ARG A 505 -6.85 -8.02 -8.20
CA ARG A 505 -8.22 -7.97 -7.63
C ARG A 505 -8.16 -7.80 -6.11
N GLN A 506 -8.94 -6.85 -5.60
CA GLN A 506 -9.24 -6.70 -4.18
C GLN A 506 -10.59 -7.37 -3.88
N ALA A 507 -10.59 -8.29 -2.91
CA ALA A 507 -11.78 -8.92 -2.37
C ALA A 507 -12.33 -8.10 -1.19
N HIS A 508 -13.64 -7.89 -1.15
CA HIS A 508 -14.38 -7.61 0.08
C HIS A 508 -15.69 -8.40 0.08
N HIS A 509 -16.09 -8.76 1.28
CA HIS A 509 -16.94 -9.90 1.56
C HIS A 509 -17.67 -9.53 2.90
N GLU A 510 -19.01 -9.71 3.01
CA GLU A 510 -19.91 -10.15 4.14
C GLU A 510 -21.36 -9.93 3.71
N ARG A 511 -22.32 -10.88 3.68
CA ARG A 511 -22.74 -12.01 4.56
C ARG A 511 -22.87 -11.60 6.04
N GLU A 512 -23.97 -10.96 6.45
CA GLU A 512 -25.36 -11.45 6.71
C GLU A 512 -25.48 -12.34 7.97
N PRO A 513 -26.59 -12.28 8.73
CA PRO A 513 -27.86 -11.58 8.52
C PRO A 513 -28.10 -10.34 9.40
#